data_AF-J6UDE1-F1
#
_entry.id   AF-J6UDE1-F1
#
_cell.length_a   1.000
_cell.length_b   1.000
_cell.length_c   1.000
_cell.angle_alpha   90.00
_cell.angle_beta   90.00
_cell.angle_gamma   90.00
#
_symmetry.space_group_name_H-M   'P 1'
#
loop_
_entity.id
_entity.type
_entity.pdbx_description
1 polymer ?
#
loop_
_entity_poly.entity_id
_entity_poly.type
_entity_poly.pdbx_seq_one_letter_code
_entity_poly.pdbx_strand_id
1 'polypeptide(L)'
;MSNHSRDLAYFVTPKSGPLPPLKTLGDANRAFLELPFRARRKPHWAIVGRLLLAATESGDAIDIRWVTDALVQALEAEGWMSHR
;
A
#
# COMPACT_ATOMS: atom_id res chain seq x y z
N MET A 1 -9.87 15.83 -7.16
CA MET A 1 -8.61 16.27 -6.51
C MET A 1 -7.95 15.02 -5.96
N SER A 2 -6.69 14.74 -6.29
CA SER A 2 -6.05 13.49 -5.88
C SER A 2 -5.60 13.56 -4.41
N ASN A 3 -6.00 12.60 -3.58
CA ASN A 3 -5.77 12.60 -2.14
C ASN A 3 -4.38 12.06 -1.71
N HIS A 4 -3.36 12.16 -2.57
CA HIS A 4 -2.05 11.56 -2.33
C HIS A 4 -1.33 12.08 -1.07
N SER A 5 -1.61 13.31 -0.63
CA SER A 5 -1.01 13.88 0.57
C SER A 5 -1.61 13.36 1.88
N ARG A 6 -2.70 12.56 1.82
CA ARG A 6 -3.31 12.00 3.03
C ARG A 6 -2.44 10.90 3.61
N ASP A 7 -2.34 10.91 4.93
CA ASP A 7 -1.67 9.85 5.68
C ASP A 7 -2.40 8.51 5.52
N LEU A 8 -1.64 7.42 5.58
CA LEU A 8 -2.17 6.08 5.79
C LEU A 8 -2.82 5.99 7.18
N ALA A 9 -3.61 4.95 7.42
CA ALA A 9 -4.26 4.78 8.73
C ALA A 9 -3.25 4.59 9.87
N TYR A 10 -2.05 4.10 9.54
CA TYR A 10 -0.87 4.02 10.39
C TYR A 10 0.38 3.89 9.50
N PHE A 11 1.56 4.17 10.06
CA PHE A 11 2.81 4.07 9.31
C PHE A 11 3.14 2.60 9.04
N VAL A 12 3.47 2.30 7.78
CA VAL A 12 3.84 0.95 7.36
C VAL A 12 5.34 0.97 7.06
N THR A 13 6.10 0.21 7.86
CA THR A 13 7.55 0.09 7.68
C THR A 13 7.89 -1.36 7.35
N PRO A 14 8.10 -1.70 6.06
CA PRO A 14 8.61 -3.01 5.68
C PRO A 14 9.94 -3.30 6.39
N LYS A 15 10.14 -4.55 6.83
CA LYS A 15 11.39 -5.02 7.46
C LYS A 15 12.42 -5.47 6.43
N SER A 16 11.97 -5.80 5.21
CA SER A 16 12.81 -6.20 4.09
C SER A 16 12.10 -5.90 2.76
N GLY A 17 12.74 -6.27 1.64
CA GLY A 17 12.16 -6.07 0.31
C GLY A 17 12.47 -4.69 -0.30
N PRO A 18 11.86 -4.39 -1.46
CA PRO A 18 12.17 -3.20 -2.25
C PRO A 18 11.38 -1.94 -1.84
N LEU A 19 10.36 -2.06 -0.96
CA LEU A 19 9.55 -0.91 -0.59
C LEU A 19 10.21 -0.07 0.52
N PRO A 20 10.19 1.27 0.40
CA PRO A 20 10.56 2.17 1.49
C PRO A 20 9.48 2.20 2.58
N PRO A 21 9.75 2.84 3.74
CA PRO A 21 8.70 3.18 4.70
C PRO A 21 7.61 4.03 4.06
N LEU A 22 6.36 3.74 4.37
CA LEU A 22 5.17 4.36 3.78
C LEU A 22 4.40 5.14 4.85
N LYS A 23 4.20 6.43 4.60
CA LYS A 23 3.45 7.32 5.50
C LYS A 23 2.15 7.80 4.87
N THR A 24 2.16 8.07 3.57
CA THR A 24 1.03 8.65 2.83
C THR A 24 0.52 7.73 1.72
N LEU A 25 -0.68 8.02 1.22
CA LEU A 25 -1.20 7.40 -0.01
C LEU A 25 -0.26 7.64 -1.21
N GLY A 26 0.41 8.78 -1.25
CA GLY A 26 1.42 9.10 -2.28
C GLY A 26 2.63 8.19 -2.21
N ASP A 27 3.17 7.96 -1.02
CA ASP A 27 4.30 7.03 -0.81
C ASP A 27 3.93 5.62 -1.25
N ALA A 28 2.76 5.15 -0.80
CA ALA A 28 2.26 3.83 -1.13
C ALA A 28 2.03 3.65 -2.64
N ASN A 29 1.45 4.66 -3.30
CA ASN A 29 1.23 4.61 -4.75
C ASN A 29 2.54 4.60 -5.54
N ARG A 30 3.52 5.44 -5.15
CA ARG A 30 4.86 5.43 -5.78
C ARG A 30 5.53 4.08 -5.61
N ALA A 31 5.58 3.56 -4.38
CA ALA A 31 6.20 2.28 -4.08
C ALA A 31 5.54 1.12 -4.83
N PHE A 32 4.20 1.14 -4.94
CA PHE A 32 3.46 0.16 -5.75
C PHE A 32 3.86 0.22 -7.23
N LEU A 33 3.99 1.42 -7.82
CA LEU A 33 4.37 1.56 -9.23
C LEU A 33 5.81 1.13 -9.51
N GLU A 34 6.71 1.31 -8.55
CA GLU A 34 8.11 0.90 -8.62
C GLU A 34 8.30 -0.62 -8.46
N LEU A 35 7.28 -1.36 -7.99
CA LEU A 35 7.35 -2.82 -7.95
C LEU A 35 7.55 -3.41 -9.36
N PRO A 36 8.38 -4.46 -9.47
CA PRO A 36 8.54 -5.20 -10.72
C PRO A 36 7.18 -5.63 -11.27
N PHE A 37 7.00 -5.53 -12.59
CA PHE A 37 5.72 -5.84 -13.24
C PHE A 37 5.17 -7.23 -12.85
N ARG A 38 6.05 -8.23 -12.72
CA ARG A 38 5.67 -9.57 -12.28
C ARG A 38 5.16 -9.61 -10.84
N ALA A 39 5.71 -8.78 -9.95
CA ALA A 39 5.26 -8.67 -8.56
C ALA A 39 3.88 -8.01 -8.50
N ARG A 40 3.67 -6.90 -9.23
CA ARG A 40 2.36 -6.22 -9.30
C ARG A 40 1.21 -7.09 -9.79
N ARG A 41 1.50 -8.13 -10.58
CA ARG A 41 0.49 -9.08 -11.08
C ARG A 41 0.09 -10.15 -10.05
N LYS A 42 0.78 -10.27 -8.92
CA LYS A 42 0.37 -11.20 -7.86
C LYS A 42 -0.97 -10.74 -7.25
N PRO A 43 -1.85 -11.66 -6.83
CA PRO A 43 -3.21 -11.31 -6.39
C PRO A 43 -3.28 -10.28 -5.27
N HIS A 44 -2.41 -10.37 -4.25
CA HIS A 44 -2.39 -9.41 -3.14
C HIS A 44 -2.01 -7.99 -3.59
N TRP A 45 -1.04 -7.87 -4.49
CA TRP A 45 -0.67 -6.56 -5.06
C TRP A 45 -1.75 -6.00 -5.99
N ALA A 46 -2.48 -6.85 -6.71
CA ALA A 46 -3.62 -6.41 -7.52
C ALA A 46 -4.75 -5.82 -6.66
N ILE A 47 -5.00 -6.39 -5.47
CA ILE A 47 -5.95 -5.86 -4.49
C ILE A 47 -5.47 -4.50 -3.97
N VAL A 48 -4.20 -4.39 -3.57
CA VAL A 48 -3.59 -3.13 -3.12
C VAL A 48 -3.75 -2.03 -4.18
N GLY A 49 -3.47 -2.32 -5.45
CA GLY A 49 -3.60 -1.33 -6.52
C GLY A 49 -5.04 -0.80 -6.69
N ARG A 50 -6.05 -1.67 -6.57
CA ARG A 50 -7.46 -1.26 -6.64
C ARG A 50 -7.86 -0.37 -5.45
N LEU A 51 -7.43 -0.75 -4.25
CA LEU A 51 -7.72 0.00 -3.03
C LEU A 51 -6.97 1.34 -2.99
N LEU A 52 -5.75 1.40 -3.52
CA LEU A 52 -5.00 2.65 -3.69
C LEU A 52 -5.76 3.62 -4.60
N LEU A 53 -6.27 3.16 -5.75
CA LEU A 53 -7.07 4.00 -6.63
C LEU A 53 -8.28 4.57 -5.88
N ALA A 54 -9.08 3.70 -5.26
CA ALA A 54 -10.26 4.11 -4.49
C ALA A 54 -9.91 5.13 -3.39
N ALA A 55 -8.91 4.85 -2.56
CA ALA A 55 -8.49 5.74 -1.48
C ALA A 55 -7.94 7.08 -1.99
N THR A 56 -7.24 7.09 -3.14
CA THR A 56 -6.76 8.35 -3.74
C THR A 56 -7.86 9.20 -4.35
N GLU A 57 -8.95 8.57 -4.80
CA GLU A 57 -10.12 9.25 -5.36
C GLU A 57 -11.05 9.79 -4.26
N SER A 58 -11.42 8.96 -3.28
CA SER A 58 -12.34 9.34 -2.20
C SER A 58 -11.65 10.17 -1.11
N GLY A 59 -10.46 9.74 -0.68
CA GLY A 59 -9.81 10.25 0.52
C GLY A 59 -10.53 9.87 1.81
N ASP A 60 -11.49 8.94 1.75
CA ASP A 60 -12.29 8.53 2.89
C ASP A 60 -11.47 7.68 3.86
N ALA A 61 -11.71 7.87 5.15
CA ALA A 61 -10.96 7.18 6.20
C ALA A 61 -11.10 5.65 6.12
N ILE A 62 -12.25 5.14 5.64
CA ILE A 62 -12.47 3.70 5.47
C ILE A 62 -11.63 3.12 4.33
N ASP A 63 -11.54 3.82 3.19
CA ASP A 63 -10.74 3.37 2.05
C ASP A 63 -9.25 3.45 2.38
N ILE A 64 -8.84 4.52 3.09
CA ILE A 64 -7.48 4.66 3.63
C ILE A 64 -7.16 3.50 4.56
N ARG A 65 -8.08 3.11 5.44
CA ARG A 65 -7.89 1.96 6.33
C ARG A 65 -7.75 0.65 5.56
N TRP A 66 -8.64 0.40 4.61
CA TRP A 66 -8.61 -0.81 3.79
C TRP A 66 -7.32 -0.94 2.97
N VAL A 67 -6.87 0.14 2.33
CA VAL A 67 -5.60 0.09 1.59
C VAL A 67 -4.41 -0.09 2.52
N THR A 68 -4.42 0.51 3.71
CA THR A 68 -3.36 0.33 4.71
C THR A 68 -3.28 -1.14 5.16
N ASP A 69 -4.42 -1.74 5.51
CA ASP A 69 -4.48 -3.14 5.94
C ASP A 69 -4.09 -4.10 4.79
N ALA A 70 -4.50 -3.82 3.56
CA ALA A 70 -4.12 -4.61 2.39
C ALA A 70 -2.61 -4.51 2.08
N LEU A 71 -2.00 -3.34 2.28
CA LEU A 71 -0.55 -3.17 2.16
C LEU A 71 0.18 -4.09 3.16
N VAL A 72 -0.24 -4.10 4.43
CA VAL A 72 0.36 -4.99 5.43
C VAL A 72 0.24 -6.45 5.02
N GLN A 73 -0.96 -6.90 4.64
CA GLN A 73 -1.16 -8.29 4.20
C GLN A 73 -0.29 -8.66 2.98
N ALA A 74 -0.15 -7.74 2.01
CA ALA A 74 0.72 -7.95 0.86
C ALA A 74 2.19 -8.07 1.27
N LEU A 75 2.65 -7.22 2.18
CA LEU A 75 4.02 -7.28 2.71
C LEU A 75 4.26 -8.58 3.49
N GLU A 76 3.30 -9.06 4.26
CA GLU A 76 3.39 -10.34 4.97
C GLU A 76 3.42 -11.54 4.00
N ALA A 77 2.59 -11.52 2.96
CA ALA A 77 2.59 -12.56 1.92
C ALA A 77 3.93 -12.65 1.17
N GLU A 78 4.67 -11.55 1.07
CA GLU A 78 6.03 -11.51 0.50
C GLU A 78 7.13 -11.82 1.52
N GLY A 79 6.79 -11.96 2.81
CA GLY A 79 7.76 -12.14 3.90
C GLY A 79 8.54 -10.86 4.23
N TRP A 80 8.05 -9.69 3.80
CA TRP A 80 8.67 -8.38 4.01
C TRP A 80 8.24 -7.71 5.30
N MET A 81 7.20 -8.22 5.93
CA MET A 81 6.76 -7.84 7.25
C MET A 81 6.30 -9.09 8.00
N SER A 82 6.25 -8.98 9.32
CA SER A 82 5.63 -10.00 10.16
C SER A 82 4.95 -9.27 11.28
N HIS A 83 3.63 -9.41 11.40
CA HIS A 83 2.94 -9.21 12.67
C HIS A 83 3.43 -10.31 13.64
N ARG A 84 4.03 -9.88 14.74
CA ARG A 84 4.06 -10.65 15.98
C ARG A 84 2.97 -10.09 16.87
#